data_AF-A0A9W4UK22-F1
#
_entry.id   AF-A0A9W4UK22-F1
#
_cell.length_a   1.000
_cell.length_b   1.000
_cell.length_c   1.000
_cell.angle_alpha   90.00
_cell.angle_beta   90.00
_cell.angle_gamma   90.00
#
_symmetry.space_group_name_H-M   'P 1'
#
loop_
_entity.id
_entity.type
_entity.pdbx_description
1 polymer ?
#
loop_
_entity_poly.entity_id
_entity_poly.type
_entity_poly.pdbx_seq_one_letter_code
_entity_poly.pdbx_strand_id
1 'polypeptide(L)'
;MAEQTLNIPSILVFIIVTVLAVRWYTRSNTATSNNPQASSTTGATVRINAAQVEQISQMFPQLQRRSIAWELHRNGGNVAAVTEKVLSGRSLETPPPSFTLPTPLRSTTNTPTSRTPTPAAKAVSKPDLISRYNLSSKLANSASETSATTSEGEQPVKPKAWSQDRNERQSNLQRRREEMILAARRKMEEKDRAKA
;
A
#
# COMPACT_ATOMS: atom_id res chain seq x y z
N MET A 1 -10.82 11.53 -64.89
CA MET A 1 -10.61 10.36 -64.01
C MET A 1 -9.27 10.58 -63.34
N ALA A 2 -9.23 10.70 -62.02
CA ALA A 2 -7.98 10.95 -61.31
C ALA A 2 -7.38 9.59 -60.91
N GLU A 3 -6.35 9.17 -61.65
CA GLU A 3 -5.56 7.98 -61.33
C GLU A 3 -4.80 8.28 -60.03
N GLN A 4 -5.36 7.85 -58.89
CA GLN A 4 -4.70 7.94 -57.59
C GLN A 4 -3.58 6.90 -57.55
N THR A 5 -2.39 7.31 -57.98
CA THR A 5 -1.16 6.54 -57.87
C THR A 5 -0.83 6.38 -56.38
N LEU A 6 -1.29 5.26 -55.81
CA LEU A 6 -1.09 4.95 -54.41
C LEU A 6 0.40 4.64 -54.20
N ASN A 7 1.15 5.61 -53.68
CA ASN A 7 2.57 5.47 -53.43
C ASN A 7 2.82 4.43 -52.33
N ILE A 8 3.08 3.19 -52.74
CA ILE A 8 3.49 2.06 -51.87
C ILE A 8 4.50 2.48 -50.78
N PRO A 9 5.56 3.29 -51.05
CA PRO A 9 6.48 3.71 -49.99
C PRO A 9 5.84 4.60 -48.91
N SER A 10 4.88 5.48 -49.25
CA SER A 10 4.22 6.32 -48.23
C SER A 10 3.28 5.50 -47.34
N ILE A 11 2.62 4.47 -47.90
CA ILE A 11 1.79 3.52 -47.13
C ILE A 11 2.65 2.80 -46.09
N LEU A 12 3.84 2.32 -46.48
CA LEU A 12 4.74 1.60 -45.59
C LEU A 12 5.23 2.48 -44.43
N VAL A 13 5.60 3.73 -44.72
CA VAL A 13 5.97 4.71 -43.68
C VAL A 13 4.78 4.99 -42.75
N PHE A 14 3.57 5.14 -43.30
CA PHE A 14 2.37 5.40 -42.51
C PHE A 14 2.06 4.24 -41.56
N ILE A 15 2.19 2.98 -42.01
CA ILE A 15 2.03 1.78 -41.19
C ILE A 15 3.06 1.74 -40.06
N ILE A 16 4.33 2.03 -40.33
CA ILE A 16 5.37 2.05 -39.29
C ILE A 16 5.05 3.11 -38.23
N VAL A 17 4.65 4.32 -38.65
CA VAL A 17 4.29 5.40 -37.73
C VAL A 17 3.06 5.04 -36.89
N THR A 18 2.03 4.42 -37.48
CA THR A 18 0.84 3.99 -36.72
C THR A 18 1.18 2.86 -35.75
N VAL A 19 1.97 1.87 -36.14
CA VAL A 19 2.40 0.78 -35.22
C VAL A 19 3.25 1.35 -34.09
N LEU A 20 4.15 2.30 -34.37
CA LEU A 20 4.98 2.92 -33.35
C LEU A 20 4.16 3.81 -32.41
N ALA A 21 3.16 4.53 -32.94
CA ALA A 21 2.22 5.32 -32.14
C ALA A 21 1.34 4.43 -31.25
N VAL A 22 0.78 3.34 -31.79
CA VAL A 22 -0.01 2.37 -31.02
C VAL A 22 0.87 1.70 -29.96
N ARG A 23 2.10 1.31 -30.31
CA ARG A 23 3.04 0.71 -29.36
C ARG A 23 3.50 1.70 -28.29
N TRP A 24 3.65 2.97 -28.62
CA TRP A 24 3.99 4.01 -27.66
C TRP A 24 2.80 4.33 -26.75
N TYR A 25 1.60 4.48 -27.31
CA TYR A 25 0.38 4.76 -26.56
C TYR A 25 -0.04 3.60 -25.64
N THR A 26 0.11 2.35 -26.09
CA THR A 26 -0.12 1.16 -25.25
C THR A 26 0.98 0.94 -24.19
N ARG A 27 2.17 1.53 -24.37
CA ARG A 27 3.24 1.54 -23.36
C ARG A 27 3.17 2.74 -22.41
N SER A 28 2.58 3.86 -22.81
CA SER A 28 2.45 5.07 -21.99
C SER A 28 1.20 5.06 -21.10
N ASN A 29 0.27 4.10 -21.29
CA ASN A 29 -0.89 3.93 -20.42
C ASN A 29 -0.59 3.28 -19.04
N THR A 30 0.68 3.29 -18.60
CA THR A 30 1.08 3.03 -17.20
C THR A 30 1.37 4.33 -16.42
N ALA A 31 0.87 5.47 -16.89
CA ALA A 31 0.83 6.69 -16.09
C ALA A 31 -0.49 6.75 -15.30
N THR A 32 -0.36 6.52 -13.98
CA THR A 32 -1.33 6.78 -12.88
C THR A 32 -1.85 5.53 -12.18
N SER A 33 -0.94 4.86 -11.48
CA SER A 33 -1.26 4.27 -10.19
C SER A 33 -0.12 4.55 -9.22
N ASN A 34 -0.33 5.54 -8.35
CA ASN A 34 0.37 5.68 -7.08
C ASN A 34 0.00 4.49 -6.16
N ASN A 35 0.38 3.30 -6.58
CA ASN A 35 0.50 2.14 -5.71
C ASN A 35 1.99 1.87 -5.57
N PRO A 36 2.62 2.03 -4.39
CA PRO A 36 3.99 1.62 -4.18
C PRO A 36 4.04 0.10 -4.05
N GLN A 37 3.55 -0.65 -5.04
CA GLN A 37 3.63 -2.11 -5.04
C GLN A 37 3.32 -2.72 -6.43
N ALA A 38 3.93 -2.22 -7.49
CA ALA A 38 3.87 -2.90 -8.79
C ALA A 38 5.04 -2.47 -9.68
N SER A 39 6.26 -2.71 -9.23
CA SER A 39 7.46 -2.67 -10.05
C SER A 39 8.15 -4.02 -9.97
N SER A 40 7.99 -4.82 -11.03
CA SER A 40 9.07 -5.45 -11.80
C SER A 40 8.62 -6.76 -12.44
N THR A 41 8.17 -6.66 -13.69
CA THR A 41 8.41 -7.71 -14.67
C THR A 41 9.93 -7.78 -14.87
N THR A 42 10.47 -9.01 -14.86
CA THR A 42 11.90 -9.41 -14.89
C THR A 42 12.52 -9.61 -13.49
N GLY A 43 12.35 -10.82 -12.93
CA GLY A 43 13.14 -11.30 -11.78
C GLY A 43 12.66 -10.92 -10.38
N ALA A 44 11.44 -10.40 -10.22
CA ALA A 44 10.88 -10.08 -8.91
C ALA A 44 10.58 -11.35 -8.12
N THR A 45 11.38 -11.65 -7.11
CA THR A 45 11.02 -12.59 -6.06
C THR A 45 9.63 -12.20 -5.52
N VAL A 46 8.62 -13.02 -5.81
CA VAL A 46 7.26 -12.83 -5.30
C VAL A 46 7.37 -12.76 -3.79
N ARG A 47 7.21 -11.56 -3.22
CA ARG A 47 7.38 -11.36 -1.78
C ARG A 47 6.22 -12.06 -1.08
N ILE A 48 6.52 -13.24 -0.52
CA ILE A 48 5.57 -14.02 0.28
C ILE A 48 5.18 -13.17 1.49
N ASN A 49 3.89 -12.85 1.59
CA ASN A 49 3.38 -12.12 2.74
C ASN A 49 3.14 -13.11 3.90
N ALA A 50 3.85 -12.92 5.01
CA ALA A 50 3.73 -13.80 6.18
C ALA A 50 2.30 -13.86 6.75
N ALA A 51 1.52 -12.78 6.62
CA ALA A 51 0.13 -12.76 7.09
C ALA A 51 -0.77 -13.72 6.30
N GLN A 52 -0.52 -13.87 4.99
CA GLN A 52 -1.28 -14.78 4.14
C GLN A 52 -0.98 -16.25 4.49
N VAL A 53 0.29 -16.56 4.78
CA VAL A 53 0.69 -17.89 5.25
C VAL A 53 0.02 -18.20 6.59
N GLU A 54 -0.03 -17.23 7.50
CA GLU A 54 -0.68 -17.42 8.80
C GLU A 54 -2.19 -17.67 8.65
N GLN A 55 -2.88 -16.90 7.80
CA GLN A 55 -4.30 -17.08 7.51
C GLN A 55 -4.60 -18.50 7.02
N ILE A 56 -3.83 -19.01 6.04
CA ILE A 56 -4.02 -20.37 5.52
C ILE A 56 -3.68 -21.41 6.59
N SER A 57 -2.66 -21.17 7.41
CA SER A 57 -2.30 -22.08 8.50
C SER A 57 -3.37 -22.17 9.60
N GLN A 58 -4.15 -21.10 9.81
CA GLN A 58 -5.29 -21.11 10.74
C GLN A 58 -6.48 -21.89 10.18
N MET A 59 -6.72 -21.84 8.87
CA MET A 59 -7.79 -22.60 8.21
C MET A 59 -7.43 -24.09 8.06
N PHE A 60 -6.15 -24.39 7.82
CA PHE A 60 -5.65 -25.74 7.57
C PHE A 60 -4.44 -26.06 8.46
N PRO A 61 -4.66 -26.31 9.77
CA PRO A 61 -3.57 -26.55 10.72
C PRO A 61 -2.76 -27.82 10.42
N GLN A 62 -3.33 -28.76 9.66
CA GLN A 62 -2.65 -29.98 9.20
C GLN A 62 -1.60 -29.72 8.11
N LEU A 63 -1.64 -28.56 7.45
CA LEU A 63 -0.70 -28.23 6.38
C LEU A 63 0.55 -27.54 6.94
N GLN A 64 1.70 -27.96 6.43
CA GLN A 64 2.97 -27.34 6.81
C GLN A 64 3.05 -25.91 6.29
N ARG A 65 3.45 -24.96 7.14
CA ARG A 65 3.64 -23.54 6.75
C ARG A 65 4.59 -23.36 5.56
N ARG A 66 5.58 -24.26 5.44
CA ARG A 66 6.55 -24.26 4.33
C ARG A 66 5.93 -24.63 2.98
N SER A 67 5.04 -25.62 2.95
CA SER A 67 4.34 -26.00 1.71
C SER A 67 3.33 -24.94 1.31
N ILE A 68 2.63 -24.34 2.28
CA ILE A 68 1.72 -23.19 2.06
C ILE A 68 2.48 -22.04 1.40
N ALA A 69 3.61 -21.63 1.97
CA ALA A 69 4.37 -20.50 1.46
C ALA A 69 4.99 -20.75 0.09
N TRP A 70 5.38 -22.00 -0.19
CA TRP A 70 5.85 -22.40 -1.51
C TRP A 70 4.74 -22.34 -2.56
N GLU A 71 3.55 -22.80 -2.22
CA GLU A 71 2.38 -22.70 -3.09
C GLU A 71 1.96 -21.25 -3.29
N LEU A 72 2.04 -20.42 -2.25
CA LEU A 72 1.79 -18.99 -2.35
C LEU A 72 2.82 -18.28 -3.24
N HIS A 73 4.09 -18.68 -3.17
CA HIS A 73 5.15 -18.16 -4.01
C HIS A 73 4.88 -18.45 -5.49
N ARG A 74 4.41 -19.67 -5.81
CA ARG A 74 4.10 -20.08 -7.19
C ARG A 74 2.80 -19.51 -7.72
N ASN A 75 1.79 -19.37 -6.87
CA ASN A 75 0.49 -18.81 -7.22
C ASN A 75 0.44 -17.27 -7.06
N GLY A 76 1.60 -16.60 -7.01
CA GLY A 76 1.69 -15.13 -7.03
C GLY A 76 1.12 -14.42 -5.81
N GLY A 77 1.06 -15.08 -4.64
CA GLY A 77 0.47 -14.50 -3.43
C GLY A 77 -1.05 -14.66 -3.31
N ASN A 78 -1.68 -15.47 -4.19
CA ASN A 78 -3.13 -15.66 -4.16
C ASN A 78 -3.56 -16.70 -3.11
N VAL A 79 -4.18 -16.22 -2.03
CA VAL A 79 -4.71 -17.08 -0.96
C VAL A 79 -5.88 -17.93 -1.45
N ALA A 80 -6.82 -17.35 -2.23
CA ALA A 80 -8.01 -18.05 -2.70
C ALA A 80 -7.66 -19.27 -3.58
N ALA A 81 -6.69 -19.11 -4.47
CA ALA A 81 -6.22 -20.21 -5.32
C ALA A 81 -5.63 -21.37 -4.49
N VAL A 82 -4.89 -21.06 -3.42
CA VAL A 82 -4.35 -22.09 -2.51
C VAL A 82 -5.48 -22.75 -1.71
N THR A 83 -6.44 -21.98 -1.21
CA THR A 83 -7.57 -22.56 -0.47
C THR A 83 -8.44 -23.47 -1.34
N GLU A 84 -8.75 -23.07 -2.58
CA GLU A 84 -9.53 -23.90 -3.50
C GLU A 84 -8.80 -25.19 -3.88
N LYS A 85 -7.48 -25.11 -4.07
CA LYS A 85 -6.64 -26.29 -4.33
C LYS A 85 -6.63 -27.27 -3.16
N VAL A 86 -6.58 -26.76 -1.92
CA VAL A 86 -6.66 -27.61 -0.72
C VAL A 86 -8.05 -28.22 -0.58
N LEU A 87 -9.11 -27.43 -0.79
CA LEU A 87 -10.50 -27.90 -0.69
C LEU A 87 -10.88 -28.93 -1.77
N SER A 88 -10.27 -28.85 -2.95
CA SER A 88 -10.41 -29.87 -4.00
C SER A 88 -9.67 -31.18 -3.70
N GLY A 89 -9.09 -31.33 -2.51
CA GLY A 89 -8.40 -32.54 -2.08
C GLY A 89 -7.00 -32.70 -2.67
N ARG A 90 -6.49 -31.69 -3.37
CA ARG A 90 -5.13 -31.72 -3.94
C ARG A 90 -4.12 -31.35 -2.87
N SER A 91 -3.19 -32.25 -2.57
CA SER A 91 -2.10 -31.98 -1.64
C SER A 91 -1.20 -30.84 -2.15
N LEU A 92 -0.72 -29.99 -1.24
CA LEU A 92 0.28 -28.98 -1.55
C LEU A 92 1.60 -29.66 -1.94
N GLU A 93 2.33 -29.10 -2.90
CA GLU A 93 3.59 -29.69 -3.34
C GLU A 93 4.69 -29.53 -2.29
N THR A 94 5.58 -30.51 -2.25
CA THR A 94 6.72 -30.49 -1.34
C THR A 94 7.72 -29.43 -1.79
N PRO A 95 8.03 -28.44 -0.95
CA PRO A 95 8.95 -27.36 -1.31
C PRO A 95 10.38 -27.90 -1.49
N PRO A 96 11.16 -27.37 -2.44
CA PRO A 96 12.55 -27.74 -2.60
C PRO A 96 13.37 -27.36 -1.35
N PRO A 97 14.46 -28.09 -1.05
CA PRO A 97 15.25 -27.86 0.17
C PRO A 97 15.86 -26.45 0.23
N SER A 98 16.11 -25.82 -0.93
CA SER A 98 16.61 -24.45 -1.04
C SER A 98 15.60 -23.37 -0.65
N PHE A 99 14.31 -23.69 -0.56
CA PHE A 99 13.28 -22.71 -0.20
C PHE A 99 13.30 -22.46 1.31
N THR A 100 13.78 -21.28 1.70
CA THR A 100 13.79 -20.80 3.08
C THR A 100 12.64 -19.82 3.30
N LEU A 101 11.88 -20.07 4.35
CA LEU A 101 10.87 -19.13 4.81
C LEU A 101 11.55 -17.97 5.54
N PRO A 102 11.16 -16.71 5.30
CA PRO A 102 11.47 -15.63 6.21
C PRO A 102 10.72 -15.92 7.52
N THR A 103 11.43 -16.45 8.52
CA THR A 103 10.87 -16.69 9.84
C THR A 103 10.36 -15.34 10.39
N PRO A 104 9.05 -15.18 10.67
CA PRO A 104 8.60 -13.98 11.35
C PRO A 104 9.28 -13.96 12.72
N LEU A 105 10.00 -12.88 13.03
CA LEU A 105 10.48 -12.64 14.40
C LEU A 105 9.25 -12.72 15.30
N ARG A 106 9.19 -13.80 16.09
CA ARG A 106 8.15 -14.10 17.05
C ARG A 106 7.98 -12.89 17.96
N SER A 107 6.94 -12.08 17.72
CA SER A 107 6.47 -11.11 18.71
C SER A 107 5.93 -11.93 19.87
N THR A 108 6.73 -12.04 20.91
CA THR A 108 6.38 -12.72 22.14
C THR A 108 5.14 -12.08 22.76
N THR A 109 4.15 -12.92 23.01
CA THR A 109 3.13 -12.87 24.05
C THR A 109 3.03 -11.60 24.90
N ASN A 110 1.82 -11.05 24.95
CA ASN A 110 1.27 -10.17 25.99
C ASN A 110 2.04 -10.25 27.32
N THR A 111 2.87 -9.24 27.57
CA THR A 111 3.38 -8.90 28.89
C THR A 111 3.29 -7.38 29.02
N PRO A 112 2.66 -6.81 30.06
CA PRO A 112 2.61 -5.37 30.26
C PRO A 112 3.99 -4.88 30.67
N THR A 113 4.85 -4.57 29.70
CA THR A 113 6.18 -4.04 29.95
C THR A 113 6.09 -2.56 30.32
N SER A 114 6.43 -2.29 31.57
CA SER A 114 6.86 -1.01 32.10
C SER A 114 7.75 -0.27 31.10
N ARG A 115 7.45 1.02 30.87
CA ARG A 115 8.12 1.89 29.92
C ARG A 115 9.57 2.13 30.37
N THR A 116 10.53 1.47 29.75
CA THR A 116 11.92 1.92 29.73
C THR A 116 12.13 2.87 28.54
N PRO A 117 12.71 4.07 28.75
CA PRO A 117 12.93 5.02 27.66
C PRO A 117 14.11 4.56 26.80
N THR A 118 13.83 4.21 25.55
CA THR A 118 14.89 3.98 24.55
C THR A 118 15.57 5.32 24.23
N PRO A 119 16.91 5.40 24.25
CA PRO A 119 17.61 6.63 23.89
C PRO A 119 17.34 7.00 22.43
N ALA A 120 17.10 8.28 22.18
CA ALA A 120 16.77 8.84 20.87
C ALA A 120 17.89 8.54 19.86
N ALA A 121 17.69 7.54 19.01
CA ALA A 121 18.48 7.38 17.80
C ALA A 121 18.29 8.66 16.96
N LYS A 122 19.41 9.35 16.67
CA LYS A 122 19.45 10.61 15.93
C LYS A 122 18.55 10.50 14.69
N ALA A 123 17.47 11.27 14.68
CA ALA A 123 16.57 11.35 13.55
C ALA A 123 17.36 11.85 12.35
N VAL A 124 17.63 10.97 11.39
CA VAL A 124 17.93 11.39 10.02
C VAL A 124 16.80 12.34 9.65
N SER A 125 17.15 13.57 9.29
CA SER A 125 16.23 14.64 8.89
C SER A 125 15.29 14.14 7.80
N LYS A 126 14.16 13.57 8.20
CA LYS A 126 13.07 13.25 7.30
C LYS A 126 12.36 14.58 7.07
N PRO A 127 12.02 14.93 5.82
CA PRO A 127 11.28 16.15 5.56
C PRO A 127 9.97 16.17 6.35
N ASP A 128 9.68 17.30 6.98
CA ASP A 128 8.52 17.48 7.85
C ASP A 128 7.23 17.06 7.15
N LEU A 129 6.36 16.33 7.86
CA LEU A 129 5.09 15.87 7.31
C LEU A 129 4.20 17.04 6.85
N ILE A 130 4.31 18.19 7.50
CA ILE A 130 3.62 19.43 7.14
C ILE A 130 4.03 19.89 5.74
N SER A 131 5.34 19.89 5.45
CA SER A 131 5.89 20.28 4.14
C SER A 131 5.54 19.22 3.08
N ARG A 132 5.68 17.93 3.40
CA ARG A 132 5.38 16.84 2.46
C ARG A 132 3.94 16.83 1.96
N TYR A 133 2.99 17.26 2.79
CA TYR A 133 1.56 17.32 2.46
C TYR A 133 1.05 18.75 2.24
N ASN A 134 1.93 19.75 2.14
CA ASN A 134 1.58 21.16 1.94
C ASN A 134 0.51 21.68 2.95
N LEU A 135 0.62 21.29 4.22
CA LEU A 135 -0.36 21.62 5.27
C LEU A 135 -0.13 22.99 5.93
N SER A 136 0.88 23.75 5.49
CA SER A 136 1.27 25.03 6.08
C SER A 136 0.14 26.07 6.08
N SER A 137 -0.68 26.12 5.03
CA SER A 137 -1.83 27.05 4.97
C SER A 137 -2.93 26.71 5.98
N LYS A 138 -3.17 25.42 6.23
CA LYS A 138 -4.14 24.95 7.23
C LYS A 138 -3.69 25.24 8.66
N LEU A 139 -2.37 25.24 8.90
CA LEU A 139 -1.79 25.68 10.18
C LEU A 139 -1.98 27.18 10.39
N ALA A 140 -1.73 28.01 9.39
CA ALA A 140 -1.91 29.46 9.49
C ALA A 140 -3.36 29.84 9.81
N ASN A 141 -4.34 29.21 9.14
CA ASN A 141 -5.76 29.44 9.42
C ASN A 141 -6.16 28.92 10.80
N SER A 142 -5.65 27.74 11.21
CA SER A 142 -5.93 27.18 12.53
C SER A 142 -5.32 27.98 13.68
N ALA A 143 -4.18 28.64 13.49
CA ALA A 143 -3.57 29.47 14.52
C ALA A 143 -4.44 30.69 14.84
N SER A 144 -5.15 31.20 13.83
CA SER A 144 -6.09 32.32 13.97
C SER A 144 -7.42 31.97 14.66
N GLU A 145 -7.73 30.68 14.85
CA GLU A 145 -8.97 30.19 15.50
C GLU A 145 -8.71 29.58 16.88
N THR A 146 -7.58 29.92 17.52
CA THR A 146 -7.24 29.42 18.86
C THR A 146 -8.04 30.16 19.94
N SER A 147 -9.35 29.92 20.02
CA SER A 147 -10.19 30.14 21.23
C SER A 147 -11.59 29.54 21.19
N ALA A 148 -12.03 28.85 20.12
CA ALA A 148 -13.36 28.24 20.11
C ALA A 148 -13.33 26.78 19.66
N THR A 149 -13.97 25.94 20.47
CA THR A 149 -14.42 24.57 20.16
C THR A 149 -13.44 23.45 20.51
N THR A 150 -13.27 23.25 21.82
CA THR A 150 -13.32 21.88 22.36
C THR A 150 -14.77 21.43 22.34
N SER A 151 -15.03 20.30 21.67
CA SER A 151 -16.22 19.46 21.78
C SER A 151 -17.55 19.99 21.23
N GLU A 152 -17.94 19.49 20.06
CA GLU A 152 -19.31 19.08 19.65
C GLU A 152 -19.21 18.51 18.21
N GLY A 153 -19.71 17.33 17.83
CA GLY A 153 -20.71 16.49 18.46
C GLY A 153 -20.29 15.03 18.59
N GLU A 154 -20.53 14.54 19.80
CA GLU A 154 -20.85 13.17 20.14
C GLU A 154 -22.11 12.74 19.38
N GLN A 155 -21.95 12.18 18.19
CA GLN A 155 -22.90 11.19 17.68
C GLN A 155 -22.22 9.83 17.89
N PRO A 156 -22.93 8.77 18.33
CA PRO A 156 -22.35 7.45 18.42
C PRO A 156 -21.83 7.11 17.02
N VAL A 157 -20.51 7.17 16.85
CA VAL A 157 -19.88 7.03 15.54
C VAL A 157 -20.03 5.58 15.18
N LYS A 158 -21.16 5.23 14.56
CA LYS A 158 -21.27 4.01 13.76
C LYS A 158 -19.97 3.95 12.97
N PRO A 159 -19.20 2.85 13.05
CA PRO A 159 -17.88 2.77 12.45
C PRO A 159 -18.04 3.25 11.01
N LYS A 160 -17.48 4.43 10.69
CA LYS A 160 -17.85 5.15 9.47
C LYS A 160 -17.49 4.24 8.31
N ALA A 161 -18.51 3.58 7.78
CA ALA A 161 -18.35 2.51 6.82
C ALA A 161 -17.55 3.09 5.67
N TRP A 162 -16.47 2.42 5.36
CA TRP A 162 -15.56 2.81 4.31
C TRP A 162 -16.39 2.97 3.02
N SER A 163 -16.42 4.18 2.45
CA SER A 163 -17.29 4.47 1.30
C SER A 163 -17.05 3.46 0.19
N GLN A 164 -18.13 3.00 -0.46
CA GLN A 164 -18.06 2.08 -1.60
C GLN A 164 -17.37 2.72 -2.81
N ASP A 165 -17.42 4.05 -2.93
CA ASP A 165 -16.70 4.78 -3.97
C ASP A 165 -15.21 4.94 -3.62
N ARG A 166 -14.35 4.65 -4.61
CA ARG A 166 -12.89 4.72 -4.48
C ARG A 166 -12.42 6.16 -4.27
N ASN A 167 -13.01 7.12 -4.97
CA ASN A 167 -12.58 8.52 -4.92
C ASN A 167 -12.94 9.15 -3.57
N GLU A 168 -14.18 8.95 -3.13
CA GLU A 168 -14.64 9.43 -1.82
C GLU A 168 -13.79 8.85 -0.68
N ARG A 169 -13.54 7.54 -0.72
CA ARG A 169 -12.69 6.82 0.22
C ARG A 169 -11.26 7.35 0.27
N GLN A 170 -10.63 7.57 -0.89
CA GLN A 170 -9.30 8.17 -0.95
C GLN A 170 -9.27 9.57 -0.33
N SER A 171 -10.26 10.41 -0.65
CA SER A 171 -10.38 11.76 -0.09
C SER A 171 -10.58 11.72 1.43
N ASN A 172 -11.37 10.77 1.93
CA ASN A 172 -11.63 10.62 3.36
C ASN A 172 -10.36 10.23 4.12
N LEU A 173 -9.57 9.31 3.58
CA LEU A 173 -8.31 8.89 4.19
C LEU A 173 -7.25 9.99 4.17
N GLN A 174 -7.21 10.77 3.09
CA GLN A 174 -6.36 11.95 3.01
C GLN A 174 -6.74 12.94 4.11
N ARG A 175 -8.03 13.29 4.24
CA ARG A 175 -8.51 14.18 5.31
C ARG A 175 -8.15 13.68 6.71
N ARG A 176 -8.40 12.41 7.02
CA ARG A 176 -8.03 11.82 8.33
C ARG A 176 -6.52 11.88 8.59
N ARG A 177 -5.70 11.65 7.55
CA ARG A 177 -4.24 11.74 7.67
C ARG A 177 -3.81 13.18 7.96
N GLU A 178 -4.36 14.16 7.24
CA GLU A 178 -4.08 15.58 7.45
C GLU A 178 -4.49 16.03 8.86
N GLU A 179 -5.68 15.68 9.30
CA GLU A 179 -6.20 15.97 10.65
C GLU A 179 -5.29 15.39 11.74
N MET A 180 -4.84 14.14 11.56
CA MET A 180 -3.93 13.48 12.50
C MET A 180 -2.57 14.20 12.57
N ILE A 181 -2.02 14.64 11.43
CA ILE A 181 -0.75 15.37 11.38
C ILE A 181 -0.88 16.70 12.11
N LEU A 182 -1.99 17.42 11.89
CA LEU A 182 -2.26 18.70 12.56
C LEU A 182 -2.46 18.52 14.07
N ALA A 183 -3.24 17.52 14.49
CA ALA A 183 -3.46 17.22 15.90
C ALA A 183 -2.15 16.80 16.60
N ALA A 184 -1.32 16.00 15.94
CA ALA A 184 -0.01 15.62 16.46
C ALA A 184 0.91 16.82 16.63
N ARG A 185 0.86 17.80 15.71
CA ARG A 185 1.62 19.05 15.82
C ARG A 185 1.15 19.88 17.00
N ARG A 186 -0.16 20.11 17.16
CA ARG A 186 -0.73 20.84 18.32
C ARG A 186 -0.31 20.19 19.65
N LYS A 187 -0.41 18.87 19.73
CA LYS A 187 0.00 18.10 20.93
C LYS A 187 1.50 18.19 21.21
N MET A 188 2.35 18.38 20.19
CA MET A 188 3.78 18.62 20.38
C MET A 188 4.00 20.04 20.94
N GLU A 189 3.36 21.05 20.35
CA GLU A 189 3.47 22.45 20.79
C GLU A 189 3.01 22.64 22.23
N GLU A 190 1.92 21.99 22.65
CA GLU A 190 1.45 21.99 24.05
C GLU A 190 2.50 21.39 25.01
N LYS A 191 3.15 20.30 24.60
CA LYS A 191 4.20 19.66 25.42
C LYS A 191 5.46 20.50 25.51
N ASP A 192 5.85 21.16 24.43
CA ASP A 192 7.01 22.05 24.42
C ASP A 192 6.73 23.27 25.31
N ARG A 193 5.51 23.82 25.27
CA ARG A 193 5.07 24.90 26.15
C ARG A 193 5.00 24.48 27.62
N ALA A 194 4.58 23.25 27.93
CA ALA A 194 4.53 22.74 29.30
C ALA A 194 5.90 22.37 29.88
N LYS A 195 6.91 22.22 29.01
CA LYS A 195 8.29 21.89 29.39
C LYS A 195 9.18 23.13 29.54
N ALA A 196 8.78 24.26 28.94
CA ALA A 196 9.38 25.57 29.14
C ALA A 196 8.91 26.18 30.48
#